data_AF-A0A453KTF1-F1
#
_entry.id   AF-A0A453KTF1-F1
#
_cell.length_a   1.000
_cell.length_b   1.000
_cell.length_c   1.000
_cell.angle_alpha   90.00
_cell.angle_beta   90.00
_cell.angle_gamma   90.00
#
_symmetry.space_group_name_H-M   'P 1'
#
loop_
_entity.id
_entity.type
_entity.pdbx_description
1 polymer ?
#
loop_
_entity_poly.entity_id
_entity_poly.type
_entity_poly.pdbx_seq_one_letter_code
_entity_poly.pdbx_strand_id
1 'polypeptide(L)'
;LLRCPARVRLFHAELDGPYAGRVHDWLFVLARRGVEILDLSFNDTFPTLPSSVFSCSWLTSLSLFGCAIPLLPAGFVAFPELRKLTLANVHLQDYGEYHLRRSLGHPRCSTIWYLQMFSSVASTSENG
;
A
#
# COMPACT_ATOMS: atom_id res chain seq x y z
N LEU A 1 -6.04 26.24 -23.51
CA LEU A 1 -6.50 24.84 -23.39
C LEU A 1 -5.30 23.89 -23.39
N LEU A 2 -4.71 23.58 -22.23
CA LEU A 2 -3.77 22.45 -22.07
C LEU A 2 -3.96 21.88 -20.66
N ARG A 3 -5.04 21.11 -20.47
CA ARG A 3 -5.29 20.32 -19.26
C ARG A 3 -5.05 18.85 -19.54
N CYS A 4 -3.82 18.52 -19.90
CA CYS A 4 -3.36 17.14 -19.92
C CYS A 4 -2.35 16.97 -18.80
N PRO A 5 -2.75 16.83 -17.53
CA PRO A 5 -1.83 16.26 -16.58
C PRO A 5 -1.58 14.83 -17.04
N ALA A 6 -0.45 14.60 -17.68
CA ALA A 6 -0.08 13.29 -18.21
C ALA A 6 -0.26 12.24 -17.10
N ARG A 7 -0.89 11.12 -17.46
CA ARG A 7 -1.09 10.01 -16.52
C ARG A 7 0.28 9.50 -16.08
N VAL A 8 0.46 9.33 -14.78
CA VAL A 8 1.66 8.65 -14.26
C VAL A 8 1.46 7.16 -14.50
N ARG A 9 2.15 6.56 -15.46
CA ARG A 9 1.96 5.11 -15.71
C ARG A 9 2.68 4.27 -14.67
N LEU A 10 3.91 4.66 -14.33
CA LEU A 10 4.74 3.95 -13.37
C LEU A 10 5.31 4.94 -12.38
N PHE A 11 5.21 4.60 -11.10
CA PHE A 11 5.89 5.28 -10.03
C PHE A 11 6.60 4.24 -9.16
N HIS A 12 7.91 4.39 -9.03
CA HIS A 12 8.75 3.56 -8.18
C HIS A 12 9.53 4.50 -7.25
N ALA A 13 9.54 4.18 -5.96
CA ALA A 13 10.32 4.90 -4.97
C ALA A 13 10.88 3.95 -3.91
N GLU A 14 12.17 4.08 -3.66
CA GLU A 14 12.86 3.56 -2.49
C GLU A 14 13.03 4.70 -1.50
N LEU A 15 12.58 4.48 -0.26
CA LEU A 15 12.42 5.52 0.75
C LEU A 15 13.19 5.15 2.00
N ASP A 16 14.07 6.08 2.36
CA ASP A 16 14.79 6.08 3.62
C ASP A 16 14.15 7.10 4.58
N GLY A 17 14.47 7.01 5.87
CA GLY A 17 13.66 7.52 6.97
C GLY A 17 13.20 8.98 6.91
N PRO A 18 14.00 9.96 6.48
CA PRO A 18 13.54 11.35 6.44
C PRO A 18 12.46 11.62 5.37
N TYR A 19 12.26 10.71 4.41
CA TYR A 19 11.32 10.90 3.30
C TYR A 19 10.03 10.10 3.43
N ALA A 20 9.99 9.12 4.34
CA ALA A 20 8.80 8.31 4.63
C ALA A 20 7.58 9.17 5.00
N GLY A 21 7.78 10.29 5.72
CA GLY A 21 6.69 11.22 6.07
C GLY A 21 6.06 11.96 4.88
N ARG A 22 6.77 12.06 3.74
CA ARG A 22 6.26 12.74 2.52
C ARG A 22 5.46 11.83 1.61
N VAL A 23 5.41 10.53 1.89
CA VAL A 23 4.61 9.56 1.12
C VAL A 23 3.14 9.95 1.04
N HIS A 24 2.64 10.65 2.08
CA HIS A 24 1.30 11.18 2.08
C HIS A 24 1.01 12.08 0.87
N ASP A 25 1.90 13.05 0.63
CA ASP A 25 1.74 14.03 -0.45
C ASP A 25 1.80 13.34 -1.82
N TRP A 26 2.72 12.38 -1.97
CA TRP A 26 2.90 11.67 -3.23
C TRP A 26 1.71 10.78 -3.56
N LEU A 27 1.23 9.97 -2.60
CA LEU A 27 0.07 9.11 -2.80
C LEU A 27 -1.18 9.91 -3.15
N PHE A 28 -1.38 11.07 -2.50
CA PHE A 28 -2.47 11.97 -2.84
C PHE A 28 -2.38 12.46 -4.30
N VAL A 29 -1.19 12.85 -4.76
CA VAL A 29 -0.98 13.30 -6.14
C VAL A 29 -1.14 12.15 -7.13
N LEU A 30 -0.57 10.97 -6.85
CA LEU A 30 -0.60 9.79 -7.70
C LEU A 30 -2.02 9.26 -7.90
N ALA A 31 -2.83 9.23 -6.84
CA ALA A 31 -4.25 8.88 -6.92
C ALA A 31 -4.99 9.78 -7.92
N ARG A 32 -4.70 11.10 -7.91
CA ARG A 32 -5.33 12.07 -8.82
C ARG A 32 -4.77 12.04 -10.24
N ARG A 33 -3.54 11.53 -10.42
CA ARG A 33 -2.88 11.40 -11.73
C ARG A 33 -3.16 10.06 -12.40
N GLY A 34 -3.85 9.13 -11.73
CA GLY A 34 -4.25 7.84 -12.28
C GLY A 34 -3.07 6.88 -12.44
N VAL A 35 -2.36 6.59 -11.35
CA VAL A 35 -1.22 5.67 -11.37
C VAL A 35 -1.62 4.23 -11.77
N GLU A 36 -0.90 3.63 -12.72
CA GLU A 36 -1.14 2.24 -13.19
C GLU A 36 -0.24 1.23 -12.46
N ILE A 37 1.01 1.59 -12.19
CA ILE A 37 2.00 0.76 -11.50
C ILE A 37 2.59 1.59 -10.36
N LEU A 38 2.43 1.10 -9.13
CA LEU A 38 2.98 1.71 -7.93
C LEU A 38 3.87 0.71 -7.20
N ASP A 39 5.12 1.10 -6.97
CA ASP A 39 6.11 0.33 -6.24
C ASP A 39 6.76 1.20 -5.16
N LEU A 40 6.59 0.83 -3.90
CA LEU A 40 7.11 1.55 -2.76
C LEU A 40 7.90 0.60 -1.87
N SER A 41 9.17 0.92 -1.65
CA SER A 41 10.05 0.21 -0.72
C SER A 41 10.51 1.13 0.38
N PHE A 42 10.40 0.68 1.63
CA PHE A 42 10.88 1.39 2.81
C PHE A 42 11.99 0.58 3.47
N ASN A 43 13.19 1.15 3.55
CA ASN A 43 14.40 0.39 3.88
C ASN A 43 14.75 0.40 5.38
N ASP A 44 14.54 1.54 6.04
CA ASP A 44 14.99 1.81 7.42
C ASP A 44 13.87 2.31 8.35
N THR A 45 12.67 2.50 7.79
CA THR A 45 11.49 2.98 8.49
C THR A 45 10.28 2.13 8.12
N PHE A 46 9.32 2.06 9.02
CA PHE A 46 8.12 1.25 8.85
C PHE A 46 6.86 2.12 8.95
N PRO A 47 6.64 3.05 8.00
CA PRO A 47 5.55 4.01 8.10
C PRO A 47 4.20 3.33 7.88
N THR A 48 3.16 3.87 8.51
CA THR A 48 1.78 3.56 8.13
C THR A 48 1.42 4.36 6.88
N LEU A 49 1.06 3.66 5.81
CA LEU A 49 0.58 4.31 4.59
C LEU A 49 -0.74 5.05 4.87
N PRO A 50 -1.01 6.16 4.20
CA PRO A 50 -2.31 6.82 4.26
C PRO A 50 -3.37 6.01 3.52
N SER A 51 -4.63 6.16 3.92
CA SER A 51 -5.78 5.54 3.24
C SER A 51 -5.94 5.98 1.78
N SER A 52 -5.30 7.07 1.37
CA SER A 52 -5.25 7.52 -0.03
C SER A 52 -4.63 6.49 -0.99
N VAL A 53 -3.82 5.54 -0.49
CA VAL A 53 -3.31 4.41 -1.29
C VAL A 53 -4.44 3.60 -1.94
N PHE A 54 -5.60 3.52 -1.28
CA PHE A 54 -6.80 2.82 -1.76
C PHE A 54 -7.60 3.64 -2.79
N SER A 55 -7.26 4.91 -3.02
CA SER A 55 -7.95 5.78 -3.98
C SER A 55 -7.41 5.65 -5.41
N CYS A 56 -6.35 4.89 -5.62
CA CYS A 56 -5.72 4.69 -6.93
C CYS A 56 -6.50 3.68 -7.79
N SER A 57 -7.64 4.10 -8.35
CA SER A 57 -8.56 3.22 -9.09
C SER A 57 -8.02 2.65 -10.40
N TRP A 58 -6.91 3.18 -10.91
CA TRP A 58 -6.28 2.78 -12.16
C TRP A 58 -5.14 1.77 -11.95
N LEU A 59 -4.86 1.38 -10.69
CA LEU A 59 -3.78 0.46 -10.38
C LEU A 59 -4.01 -0.90 -11.02
N THR A 60 -3.00 -1.31 -11.78
CA THR A 60 -2.87 -2.65 -12.37
C THR A 60 -1.82 -3.47 -11.63
N SER A 61 -0.82 -2.81 -11.04
CA SER A 61 0.23 -3.45 -10.23
C SER A 61 0.55 -2.61 -8.99
N LEU A 62 0.50 -3.24 -7.83
CA LEU A 62 0.89 -2.64 -6.55
C LEU A 62 1.95 -3.50 -5.87
N SER A 63 3.09 -2.89 -5.56
CA SER A 63 4.19 -3.50 -4.80
C SER A 63 4.48 -2.63 -3.57
N LEU A 64 4.38 -3.23 -2.39
CA LEU A 64 4.68 -2.57 -1.12
C LEU A 64 5.66 -3.42 -0.32
N PHE A 65 6.77 -2.81 0.10
CA PHE A 65 7.79 -3.42 0.91
C PHE A 65 8.10 -2.59 2.17
N GLY A 66 8.03 -3.18 3.37
CA GLY A 66 8.49 -2.53 4.60
C GLY A 66 7.56 -1.47 5.20
N CYS A 67 6.24 -1.60 5.06
CA CYS A 67 5.29 -0.61 5.57
C CYS A 67 4.07 -1.21 6.28
N ALA A 68 3.39 -0.39 7.09
CA ALA A 68 2.08 -0.73 7.62
C ALA A 68 0.97 -0.28 6.65
N ILE A 69 0.06 -1.19 6.33
CA ILE A 69 -1.15 -0.91 5.54
C ILE A 69 -2.23 -0.41 6.51
N PRO A 70 -2.85 0.76 6.25
CA PRO A 70 -3.85 1.35 7.11
C PRO A 70 -5.16 0.54 7.08
N LEU A 71 -6.05 0.84 8.03
CA LEU A 71 -7.39 0.29 8.05
C LEU A 71 -8.11 0.55 6.72
N LEU A 72 -8.73 -0.51 6.19
CA LEU A 72 -9.52 -0.41 4.97
C LEU A 72 -10.73 0.53 5.20
N PRO A 73 -11.01 1.45 4.26
CA PRO A 73 -12.24 2.23 4.30
C PRO A 73 -13.47 1.33 4.32
N ALA A 74 -14.51 1.72 5.06
CA ALA A 74 -15.79 1.01 5.04
C ALA A 74 -16.36 0.96 3.61
N GLY A 75 -16.73 -0.24 3.15
CA GLY A 75 -17.23 -0.43 1.78
C GLY A 75 -16.15 -0.40 0.69
N PHE A 76 -14.86 -0.53 1.05
CA PHE A 76 -13.79 -0.63 0.06
C PHE A 76 -14.01 -1.80 -0.89
N VAL A 77 -14.26 -1.45 -2.16
CA VAL A 77 -14.18 -2.38 -3.29
C VAL A 77 -12.73 -2.38 -3.74
N ALA A 78 -12.12 -3.56 -3.83
CA ALA A 78 -10.73 -3.68 -4.27
C ALA A 78 -10.49 -2.95 -5.60
N PHE A 79 -9.25 -2.52 -5.77
CA PHE A 79 -8.69 -1.97 -7.00
C PHE A 79 -9.25 -2.69 -8.24
N PRO A 80 -10.13 -2.04 -9.02
CA PRO A 80 -10.95 -2.74 -10.01
C PRO A 80 -10.14 -3.31 -11.19
N GLU A 81 -8.99 -2.69 -11.48
CA GLU A 81 -8.10 -3.07 -12.57
C GLU A 81 -6.84 -3.82 -12.10
N LEU A 82 -6.74 -4.15 -10.80
CA LEU A 82 -5.52 -4.73 -10.25
C LEU A 82 -5.35 -6.17 -10.70
N ARG A 83 -4.16 -6.43 -11.24
CA ARG A 83 -3.75 -7.72 -11.78
C ARG A 83 -2.61 -8.33 -10.99
N LYS A 84 -1.76 -7.48 -10.41
CA LYS A 84 -0.60 -7.90 -9.62
C LYS A 84 -0.60 -7.18 -8.30
N LEU A 85 -0.52 -7.95 -7.22
CA LEU A 85 -0.25 -7.44 -5.89
C LEU A 85 0.94 -8.19 -5.30
N THR A 86 1.93 -7.43 -4.86
CA THR A 86 3.10 -7.92 -4.15
C THR A 86 3.20 -7.20 -2.82
N LEU A 87 3.09 -7.96 -1.74
CA LEU A 87 3.21 -7.47 -0.38
C LEU A 87 4.32 -8.25 0.31
N ALA A 88 5.33 -7.55 0.78
CA ALA A 88 6.49 -8.13 1.43
C ALA A 88 6.86 -7.32 2.66
N ASN A 89 7.06 -7.98 3.81
CA ASN A 89 7.36 -7.29 5.07
C ASN A 89 6.36 -6.15 5.37
N VAL A 90 5.05 -6.43 5.29
CA VAL A 90 4.00 -5.44 5.58
C VAL A 90 3.21 -5.82 6.82
N HIS A 91 2.79 -4.83 7.60
CA HIS A 91 1.89 -5.02 8.74
C HIS A 91 0.49 -4.54 8.40
N LEU A 92 -0.52 -5.39 8.58
CA LEU A 92 -1.92 -4.98 8.43
C LEU A 92 -2.43 -4.52 9.79
N GLN A 93 -2.89 -3.27 9.90
CA GLN A 93 -3.57 -2.81 11.12
C GLN A 93 -4.96 -3.47 11.19
N ASP A 94 -5.09 -4.51 12.03
CA ASP A 94 -6.28 -5.34 12.32
C ASP A 94 -6.88 -6.14 11.13
N TYR A 95 -8.12 -6.67 11.26
CA TYR A 95 -8.90 -7.57 10.37
C TYR A 95 -8.87 -7.26 8.85
N GLY A 96 -8.15 -6.23 8.44
CA GLY A 96 -7.76 -5.90 7.08
C GLY A 96 -7.18 -7.07 6.29
N GLU A 97 -6.53 -8.09 6.87
CA GLU A 97 -6.10 -9.26 6.10
C GLU A 97 -7.28 -10.00 5.45
N TYR A 98 -8.32 -10.29 6.22
CA TYR A 98 -9.50 -10.97 5.72
C TYR A 98 -10.21 -10.18 4.62
N HIS A 99 -10.35 -8.88 4.84
CA HIS A 99 -11.00 -7.99 3.89
C HIS A 99 -10.14 -7.74 2.63
N LEU A 100 -8.82 -7.55 2.75
CA LEU A 100 -7.91 -7.49 1.61
C LEU A 100 -8.02 -8.80 0.82
N ARG A 101 -7.88 -9.94 1.48
CA ARG A 101 -7.93 -11.26 0.82
C ARG A 101 -9.28 -11.52 0.16
N ARG A 102 -10.39 -11.12 0.78
CA ARG A 102 -11.72 -11.23 0.18
C ARG A 102 -11.86 -10.33 -1.05
N SER A 103 -11.41 -9.08 -0.97
CA SER A 103 -11.53 -8.14 -2.07
C SER A 103 -10.55 -8.45 -3.22
N LEU A 104 -9.39 -9.04 -2.91
CA LEU A 104 -8.35 -9.43 -3.88
C LEU A 104 -8.47 -10.89 -4.37
N GLY A 105 -9.33 -11.70 -3.76
CA GLY A 105 -9.63 -13.08 -4.18
C GLY A 105 -10.38 -13.17 -5.52
N HIS A 106 -10.50 -12.07 -6.26
CA HIS A 106 -11.06 -12.04 -7.59
C HIS A 106 -10.14 -12.78 -8.59
N PRO A 107 -10.67 -13.63 -9.49
CA PRO A 107 -9.86 -14.48 -10.39
C PRO A 107 -8.97 -13.70 -11.38
N ARG A 108 -9.04 -12.37 -11.39
CA ARG A 108 -8.22 -11.48 -12.23
C ARG A 108 -6.93 -11.00 -11.57
N CYS A 109 -6.73 -11.25 -10.26
CA CYS A 109 -5.58 -10.76 -9.50
C CYS A 109 -4.63 -11.91 -9.12
N SER A 110 -3.46 -11.95 -9.76
CA SER A 110 -2.34 -12.78 -9.29
C SER A 110 -1.75 -12.12 -8.04
N THR A 111 -1.99 -12.72 -6.88
CA THR A 111 -1.52 -12.18 -5.61
C THR A 111 -0.36 -13.00 -5.08
N ILE A 112 0.77 -12.35 -4.81
CA ILE A 112 1.95 -12.98 -4.20
C ILE A 112 2.16 -12.35 -2.83
N TRP A 113 1.98 -13.14 -1.78
CA TRP A 113 2.22 -12.74 -0.39
C TRP A 113 3.57 -13.30 0.06
N TYR A 114 4.49 -12.42 0.45
CA TYR A 114 5.70 -12.81 1.17
C TYR A 114 5.55 -12.35 2.63
N LEU A 115 5.16 -13.27 3.51
CA LEU A 115 4.98 -13.01 4.95
C LEU A 115 6.33 -12.99 5.68
N GLN A 116 6.56 -11.93 6.47
CA GLN A 116 7.23 -12.05 7.77
C GLN A 116 6.30 -11.49 8.84
N MET A 117 5.90 -12.34 9.78
CA MET A 117 5.30 -11.90 11.04
C MET A 117 6.43 -11.44 11.95
N PHE A 118 6.51 -10.15 12.24
CA PHE A 118 6.78 -9.78 13.62
C PHE A 118 5.42 -9.75 14.30
N SER A 119 5.09 -10.83 14.98
CA SER A 119 4.04 -10.78 15.99
C SER A 119 4.35 -9.58 16.87
N SER A 120 3.34 -8.79 17.17
CA SER A 120 3.40 -7.85 18.27
C SER A 120 3.60 -8.66 19.55
N VAL A 121 4.85 -9.01 19.87
CA VAL A 121 5.26 -9.15 21.26
C VAL A 121 5.11 -7.76 21.81
N ALA A 122 3.92 -7.51 22.39
CA ALA A 122 3.78 -6.53 23.43
C ALA A 122 4.95 -6.77 24.38
N SER A 123 5.92 -5.87 24.31
CA SER A 123 7.01 -5.83 25.26
C SER A 123 6.39 -5.33 26.55
N THR A 124 5.72 -6.21 27.29
CA THR A 124 5.56 -6.01 28.74
C THR A 124 6.91 -6.31 29.36
N SER A 125 7.85 -5.38 29.16
CA SER A 125 8.85 -5.10 30.16
C SER A 125 8.21 -4.11 31.12
N GLU A 126 7.36 -4.60 32.00
CA GLU A 126 7.15 -3.94 33.27
C GLU A 126 8.21 -4.50 34.22
N ASN A 127 9.24 -3.68 34.40
CA ASN A 127 10.15 -3.77 35.53
C ASN A 127 9.34 -3.41 36.79
N GLY A 128 9.36 -4.29 37.79
CA GLY A 128 8.73 -4.08 39.10
C GLY A 128 8.68 -5.35 39.91
#